data_AF-A0A2U3F224-F1
#
_entry.id   AF-A0A2U3F224-F1
#
_cell.length_a   1.000
_cell.length_b   1.000
_cell.length_c   1.000
_cell.angle_alpha   90.00
_cell.angle_beta   90.00
_cell.angle_gamma   90.00
#
_symmetry.space_group_name_H-M   'P 1'
#
loop_
_entity.id
_entity.type
_entity.pdbx_description
1 polymer ?
#
loop_
_entity_poly.entity_id
_entity_poly.type
_entity_poly.pdbx_seq_one_letter_code
_entity_poly.pdbx_strand_id
1 'polypeptide(L)'
;MSVNKLASSAQGLQSSAIRELLKHSKMAGVISLGGGIPNPALFDHEGLKIAADAVLSQHFGEAFQYGLTEGVPGLREEIQRICEGRGIACKADDVVITSGSQQSLDVLARALINP
;
A
#
# COMPACT_ATOMS: atom_id res chain seq x y z
N MET A 1 5.19 -36.22 -18.34
CA MET A 1 4.39 -35.16 -17.68
C MET A 1 5.30 -33.95 -17.53
N SER A 2 4.90 -32.78 -18.03
CA SER A 2 5.74 -31.57 -17.97
C SER A 2 6.04 -31.20 -16.51
N VAL A 3 7.31 -30.96 -16.20
CA VAL A 3 7.86 -30.84 -14.85
C VAL A 3 7.54 -29.48 -14.20
N ASN A 4 6.89 -28.55 -14.92
CA ASN A 4 6.63 -27.21 -14.39
C ASN A 4 5.12 -26.91 -14.35
N LYS A 5 4.55 -26.84 -13.14
CA LYS A 5 3.13 -26.52 -12.89
C LYS A 5 2.85 -25.02 -12.72
N LEU A 6 3.88 -24.17 -12.83
CA LEU A 6 3.76 -22.73 -12.66
C LEU A 6 3.34 -22.04 -13.96
N ALA A 7 2.45 -21.05 -13.84
CA ALA A 7 2.09 -20.16 -14.95
C ALA A 7 3.32 -19.40 -15.46
N SER A 8 3.37 -19.10 -16.77
CA SER A 8 4.48 -18.38 -17.41
C SER A 8 4.79 -17.05 -16.71
N SER A 9 3.77 -16.28 -16.34
CA SER A 9 3.89 -15.02 -15.61
C SER A 9 4.56 -15.15 -14.23
N ALA A 10 4.48 -16.33 -13.60
CA ALA A 10 5.10 -16.59 -12.31
C ALA A 10 6.55 -17.07 -12.43
N GLN A 11 6.97 -17.57 -13.59
CA GLN A 11 8.32 -18.15 -13.77
C GLN A 11 9.43 -17.10 -13.70
N GLY A 12 9.11 -15.83 -14.01
CA GLY A 12 10.06 -14.71 -13.97
C GLY A 12 10.14 -13.97 -12.63
N LEU A 13 9.32 -14.33 -11.63
CA LEU A 13 9.27 -13.61 -10.35
C LEU A 13 10.60 -13.75 -9.59
N GLN A 14 11.21 -12.61 -9.26
CA GLN A 14 12.45 -12.54 -8.49
C GLN A 14 12.20 -12.01 -7.09
N SER A 15 13.02 -12.44 -6.13
CA SER A 15 13.04 -11.83 -4.80
C SER A 15 13.70 -10.46 -4.85
N SER A 16 13.30 -9.57 -3.93
CA SER A 16 13.90 -8.24 -3.84
C SER A 16 15.36 -8.33 -3.34
N ALA A 17 16.31 -7.92 -4.18
CA ALA A 17 17.72 -7.83 -3.82
C ALA A 17 17.96 -6.87 -2.63
N ILE A 18 17.16 -5.82 -2.51
CA ILE A 18 17.21 -4.87 -1.38
C ILE A 18 16.91 -5.58 -0.06
N ARG A 19 15.96 -6.53 -0.05
CA ARG A 19 15.63 -7.29 1.16
C ARG A 19 16.82 -8.10 1.68
N GLU A 20 17.61 -8.66 0.77
CA GLU A 20 18.82 -9.41 1.12
C GLU A 20 19.91 -8.49 1.68
N LEU A 21 20.11 -7.31 1.07
CA LEU A 21 21.05 -6.30 1.55
C LEU A 21 20.69 -5.80 2.96
N LEU A 22 19.40 -5.60 3.25
CA LEU A 22 18.93 -5.14 4.56
C LEU A 22 19.20 -6.12 5.70
N LYS A 23 19.44 -7.41 5.43
CA LYS A 23 19.84 -8.37 6.50
C LYS A 23 21.15 -7.97 7.17
N HIS A 24 22.02 -7.30 6.43
CA HIS A 24 23.34 -6.85 6.89
C HIS A 24 23.30 -5.43 7.50
N SER A 25 22.14 -4.75 7.46
CA SER A 25 22.00 -3.37 7.91
C SER A 25 22.16 -3.18 9.43
N LYS A 26 22.07 -4.28 10.20
CA LYS A 26 22.16 -4.29 11.67
C LYS A 26 23.50 -4.83 12.18
N MET A 27 24.47 -5.06 11.31
CA MET A 27 25.80 -5.54 11.70
C MET A 27 26.55 -4.47 12.51
N ALA A 28 27.29 -4.91 13.52
CA ALA A 28 28.14 -4.01 14.30
C ALA A 28 29.18 -3.33 13.38
N GLY A 29 29.37 -2.01 13.58
CA GLY A 29 30.27 -1.19 12.76
C GLY A 29 29.68 -0.71 11.43
N VAL A 30 28.42 -1.03 11.12
CA VAL A 30 27.73 -0.59 9.90
C VAL A 30 26.73 0.52 10.22
N ILE A 31 26.83 1.65 9.50
CA ILE A 31 25.79 2.68 9.44
C ILE A 31 24.98 2.44 8.16
N SER A 32 23.74 1.98 8.30
CA SER A 32 22.89 1.67 7.16
C SER A 32 22.20 2.91 6.60
N LEU A 33 22.58 3.32 5.39
CA LEU A 33 21.92 4.39 4.62
C LEU A 33 21.02 3.86 3.48
N GLY A 34 20.93 2.53 3.31
CA GLY A 34 20.17 1.91 2.21
C GLY A 34 18.71 1.59 2.55
N GLY A 35 18.24 1.92 3.75
CA GLY A 35 16.86 1.67 4.17
C GLY A 35 15.90 2.72 3.62
N GLY A 36 14.81 2.28 2.98
CA GLY A 36 13.70 3.14 2.55
C GLY A 36 12.51 3.14 3.52
N ILE A 37 12.76 2.83 4.80
CA ILE A 37 11.71 2.67 5.82
C ILE A 37 11.67 3.95 6.67
N PRO A 38 10.49 4.59 6.85
CA PRO A 38 10.39 5.81 7.64
C PRO A 38 10.71 5.56 9.12
N ASN A 39 11.16 6.61 9.81
CA ASN A 39 11.46 6.56 11.25
C ASN A 39 10.16 6.44 12.07
N PRO A 40 9.95 5.35 12.83
CA PRO A 40 8.73 5.16 13.63
C PRO A 40 8.51 6.24 14.70
N ALA A 41 9.58 6.89 15.17
CA ALA A 41 9.48 7.96 16.16
C ALA A 41 8.78 9.23 15.62
N LEU A 42 8.61 9.34 14.30
CA LEU A 42 7.91 10.45 13.65
C LEU A 42 6.43 10.14 13.36
N PHE A 43 5.95 8.94 13.72
CA PHE A 43 4.54 8.60 13.53
C PHE A 43 3.68 9.32 14.58
N ASP A 44 2.57 9.88 14.13
CA ASP A 44 1.57 10.52 15.00
C ASP A 44 0.76 9.45 15.76
N HIS A 45 1.38 8.92 16.82
CA HIS A 45 0.78 7.88 17.63
C HIS A 45 -0.54 8.32 18.29
N GLU A 46 -0.61 9.59 18.71
CA GLU A 46 -1.82 10.13 19.35
C GLU A 46 -2.96 10.28 18.35
N GLY A 47 -2.71 10.89 17.20
CA GLY A 47 -3.71 11.03 16.14
C GLY A 47 -4.21 9.68 15.63
N LEU A 48 -3.32 8.70 15.44
CA LEU A 48 -3.70 7.33 15.05
C LEU A 48 -4.60 6.67 16.09
N LYS A 49 -4.31 6.86 17.39
CA LYS A 49 -5.16 6.33 18.46
C LYS A 49 -6.55 6.98 18.45
N ILE A 50 -6.62 8.30 18.36
CA ILE A 50 -7.89 9.05 18.32
C ILE A 50 -8.74 8.58 17.13
N ALA A 51 -8.13 8.45 15.94
CA ALA A 51 -8.83 7.99 14.74
C ALA A 51 -9.36 6.55 14.89
N ALA A 52 -8.54 5.64 15.44
CA ALA A 52 -8.95 4.27 15.68
C ALA A 52 -10.10 4.19 16.69
N ASP A 53 -10.00 4.90 17.82
CA ASP A 53 -11.04 4.93 18.85
C ASP A 53 -12.36 5.51 18.31
N ALA A 54 -12.30 6.52 17.44
CA ALA A 54 -13.49 7.08 16.79
C ALA A 54 -14.20 6.05 15.89
N VAL A 55 -13.45 5.32 15.06
CA VAL A 55 -14.02 4.26 14.20
C VAL A 55 -14.60 3.14 15.04
N LEU A 56 -13.88 2.68 16.08
CA LEU A 56 -14.31 1.58 16.94
C LEU A 56 -15.54 1.92 17.80
N SER A 57 -15.71 3.18 18.18
CA SER A 57 -16.84 3.62 19.01
C SER A 57 -18.09 3.99 18.20
N GLN A 58 -17.93 4.57 17.00
CA GLN A 58 -19.03 5.15 16.23
C GLN A 58 -19.39 4.36 14.97
N HIS A 59 -18.42 3.65 14.38
CA HIS A 59 -18.56 3.02 13.06
C HIS A 59 -18.15 1.53 13.06
N PHE A 60 -18.18 0.86 14.21
CA PHE A 60 -17.70 -0.52 14.34
C PHE A 60 -18.33 -1.48 13.32
N GLY A 61 -19.66 -1.45 13.18
CA GLY A 61 -20.36 -2.35 12.26
C GLY A 61 -19.94 -2.15 10.80
N GLU A 62 -19.80 -0.90 10.36
CA GLU A 62 -19.37 -0.56 9.00
C GLU A 62 -17.89 -0.90 8.77
N ALA A 63 -17.04 -0.64 9.76
CA ALA A 63 -15.60 -0.85 9.66
C ALA A 63 -15.19 -2.33 9.52
N PHE A 64 -15.99 -3.25 10.08
CA PHE A 64 -15.71 -4.70 10.08
C PHE A 64 -16.61 -5.49 9.12
N GLN A 65 -17.48 -4.83 8.36
CA GLN A 65 -18.29 -5.46 7.33
C GLN A 65 -17.65 -5.29 5.94
N TYR A 66 -18.05 -6.14 5.00
CA TYR A 66 -17.73 -5.92 3.58
C TYR A 66 -18.20 -4.53 3.12
N GLY A 67 -17.29 -3.83 2.43
CA GLY A 67 -17.54 -2.51 1.85
C GLY A 67 -17.50 -2.51 0.32
N LEU A 68 -17.55 -1.31 -0.25
CA LEU A 68 -17.39 -1.09 -1.69
C LEU A 68 -15.97 -1.45 -2.13
N THR A 69 -15.85 -1.99 -3.35
CA THR A 69 -14.55 -2.43 -3.89
C THR A 69 -13.61 -1.25 -4.14
N GLU A 70 -14.16 -0.10 -4.51
CA GLU A 70 -13.44 1.15 -4.75
C GLU A 70 -12.89 1.77 -3.44
N GLY A 71 -13.43 1.38 -2.30
CA GLY A 71 -13.07 1.87 -0.96
C GLY A 71 -14.12 2.80 -0.33
N VAL A 72 -13.84 3.21 0.90
CA VAL A 72 -14.74 4.05 1.71
C VAL A 72 -14.92 5.43 1.05
N PRO A 73 -16.16 5.90 0.79
CA PRO A 73 -16.40 7.17 0.08
C PRO A 73 -15.69 8.38 0.70
N GLY A 74 -15.78 8.56 2.02
CA GLY A 74 -15.14 9.68 2.71
C GLY A 74 -13.61 9.71 2.54
N LEU A 75 -12.96 8.55 2.50
CA LEU A 75 -11.51 8.47 2.24
C LEU A 75 -11.17 8.87 0.80
N ARG A 76 -12.00 8.48 -0.18
CA ARG A 76 -11.81 8.83 -1.59
C ARG A 76 -11.92 10.35 -1.81
N GLU A 77 -12.85 11.00 -1.11
CA GLU A 77 -12.99 12.46 -1.12
C GLU A 77 -11.78 13.18 -0.51
N GLU A 78 -11.25 12.71 0.63
CA GLU A 78 -10.04 13.29 1.21
C GLU A 78 -8.82 13.14 0.29
N ILE A 79 -8.68 11.99 -0.37
CA ILE A 79 -7.61 11.79 -1.36
C ILE A 79 -7.78 12.74 -2.55
N GLN A 80 -9.00 12.93 -3.04
CA GLN A 80 -9.27 13.91 -4.10
C GLN A 80 -8.82 15.32 -3.66
N ARG A 81 -9.12 15.75 -2.43
CA ARG A 81 -8.65 17.03 -1.89
C ARG A 81 -7.12 17.13 -1.84
N ILE A 82 -6.43 16.05 -1.46
CA ILE A 82 -4.96 15.99 -1.49
C ILE A 82 -4.42 16.13 -2.92
N CYS A 83 -5.05 15.47 -3.89
CA CYS A 83 -4.70 15.57 -5.31
C CYS A 83 -4.88 17.00 -5.83
N GLU A 84 -6.01 17.63 -5.52
CA GLU A 84 -6.30 19.02 -5.90
C GLU A 84 -5.27 19.99 -5.31
N GLY A 85 -4.92 19.84 -4.03
CA GLY A 85 -3.87 20.62 -3.38
C GLY A 85 -2.48 20.43 -3.99
N ARG A 86 -2.27 19.37 -4.80
CA ARG A 86 -1.05 19.10 -5.58
C ARG A 86 -1.18 19.48 -7.06
N GLY A 87 -2.30 20.11 -7.46
CA GLY A 87 -2.56 20.50 -8.84
C GLY A 87 -3.02 19.37 -9.75
N ILE A 88 -3.47 18.24 -9.18
CA ILE A 88 -4.01 17.10 -9.93
C ILE A 88 -5.53 17.22 -9.94
N ALA A 89 -6.12 17.46 -11.11
CA ALA A 89 -7.57 17.49 -11.29
C ALA A 89 -8.13 16.07 -11.39
N CYS A 90 -8.90 15.63 -10.40
CA CYS A 90 -9.65 14.37 -10.39
C CYS A 90 -10.93 14.50 -9.57
N LYS A 91 -11.86 13.56 -9.76
CA LYS A 91 -13.05 13.37 -8.93
C LYS A 91 -12.79 12.26 -7.91
N ALA A 92 -13.57 12.23 -6.83
CA ALA A 92 -13.54 11.11 -5.89
C ALA A 92 -13.84 9.76 -6.58
N ASP A 93 -14.69 9.78 -7.62
CA ASP A 93 -15.03 8.62 -8.42
C ASP A 93 -13.84 8.06 -9.23
N ASP A 94 -12.84 8.89 -9.51
CA ASP A 94 -11.61 8.47 -10.20
C ASP A 94 -10.60 7.79 -9.24
N VAL A 95 -10.88 7.76 -7.93
CA VAL A 95 -10.01 7.20 -6.89
C VAL A 95 -10.45 5.78 -6.53
N VAL A 96 -9.51 4.85 -6.52
CA VAL A 96 -9.69 3.49 -5.98
C VAL A 96 -8.65 3.24 -4.89
N ILE A 97 -9.11 2.75 -3.73
CA ILE A 97 -8.23 2.46 -2.60
C ILE A 97 -7.56 1.09 -2.80
N THR A 98 -6.23 1.05 -2.65
CA THR A 98 -5.44 -0.17 -2.70
C THR A 98 -4.66 -0.37 -1.40
N SER A 99 -4.27 -1.61 -1.13
CA SER A 99 -3.34 -2.03 -0.07
C SER A 99 -1.90 -1.64 -0.41
N GLY A 100 -1.67 -0.32 -0.48
CA GLY A 100 -0.41 0.29 -0.86
C GLY A 100 -0.16 0.33 -2.37
N SER A 101 0.86 1.10 -2.76
CA SER A 101 1.21 1.34 -4.16
C SER A 101 1.60 0.05 -4.91
N GLN A 102 2.14 -0.95 -4.21
CA GLN A 102 2.52 -2.22 -4.83
C GLN A 102 1.33 -2.99 -5.40
N GLN A 103 0.17 -2.96 -4.74
CA GLN A 103 -1.04 -3.55 -5.31
C GLN A 103 -1.51 -2.77 -6.55
N SER A 104 -1.45 -1.43 -6.52
CA SER A 104 -1.83 -0.63 -7.70
C SER A 104 -0.96 -0.97 -8.92
N LEU A 105 0.35 -1.18 -8.71
CA LEU A 105 1.26 -1.58 -9.79
C LEU A 105 0.96 -2.98 -10.32
N ASP A 106 0.63 -3.94 -9.45
CA ASP A 106 0.22 -5.29 -9.87
C ASP A 106 -1.07 -5.26 -10.69
N VAL A 107 -2.08 -4.50 -10.25
CA VAL A 107 -3.35 -4.33 -10.97
C VAL A 107 -3.12 -3.69 -12.35
N LEU A 108 -2.34 -2.61 -12.42
CA LEU A 108 -2.00 -1.95 -13.68
C LEU A 108 -1.25 -2.88 -14.63
N ALA A 109 -0.27 -3.63 -14.12
CA ALA A 109 0.47 -4.59 -14.93
C ALA A 109 -0.45 -5.68 -15.51
N ARG A 110 -1.34 -6.27 -14.70
CA ARG A 110 -2.30 -7.27 -15.18
C ARG A 110 -3.30 -6.72 -16.19
N ALA A 111 -3.70 -5.45 -16.04
CA ALA A 111 -4.68 -4.82 -16.90
C ALA A 111 -4.10 -4.36 -18.25
N LEU A 112 -2.84 -3.93 -18.27
CA LEU A 112 -2.24 -3.20 -19.41
C LEU A 112 -1.10 -3.96 -20.10
N ILE A 113 -0.47 -4.92 -19.44
CA ILE A 113 0.69 -5.65 -19.97
C ILE A 113 0.24 -7.05 -20.39
N ASN A 114 0.31 -7.32 -21.70
CA ASN A 114 0.03 -8.65 -22.24
C ASN A 114 1.10 -9.67 -21.79
N PRO A 115 0.72 -10.95 -21.63
CA PRO A 115 1.65 -12.03 -21.29
C PRO A 115 2.69 -12.33 -22.38
#